data_AF-A0A819AZU9-F1
#
_entry.id   AF-A0A819AZU9-F1
#
_cell.length_a   1.000
_cell.length_b   1.000
_cell.length_c   1.000
_cell.angle_alpha   90.00
_cell.angle_beta   90.00
_cell.angle_gamma   90.00
#
_symmetry.space_group_name_H-M   'P 1'
#
loop_
_entity.id
_entity.type
_entity.pdbx_description
1 polymer ?
#
loop_
_entity_poly.entity_id
_entity_poly.type
_entity_poly.pdbx_seq_one_letter_code
_entity_poly.pdbx_strand_id
1 'polypeptide(L)'
;MIVASPEQIIFEKILKISFPSTAEQILPNVLKPLTEQIISHKSKTYHKSSTVLIAVPISGPRATDRLPTVRLTLPIPPNNFDWDEFLEYFAQDLEIDPRDIFIVSAEEGSTKLKLQFSSGVSVSKKILHKIERKIKVLVSPASKAASLLARKKSANKVVETEHICAELQNFDMTSDLNESDIKLTTEDIDTALRLIQQPAIIDQSMTEFLRGKSKDITTCILHTFQQSPKEYVIENITLVHNEVLYHNYSMCSIDTEERILFHGTKKTNFDDIFDDNLKNFTIINRRTDNGWYGRGIYFSSSPHYCVTYTRSEHRIIYLLCCLVKLGRIFHVKDMSYKGKEIRKDADSHYAQVNDAGYLIQAGEHNVYEEFAVKESKQIFPMIIAGLRPVNRFVVWRDAKIANGSNPTLIQTLKQQYGFNIYGCESSTDAINILMCKLNDPLMRCAVLTNGGNEAEQFIDCCQAIRSTIPIMIYCVQVEYHKAWTEKKGGEPKIQVTGCPNDVFLFINAAFSEELD
;
A
#
# COMPACT_ATOMS: atom_id res chain seq x y z
N MET A 1 41.65 0.51 -20.79
CA MET A 1 41.27 -0.35 -19.65
C MET A 1 41.21 0.52 -18.40
N ILE A 2 40.07 1.18 -18.18
CA ILE A 2 39.57 1.63 -16.87
C ILE A 2 38.07 1.37 -16.96
N VAL A 3 37.60 0.41 -16.17
CA VAL A 3 36.20 0.00 -16.04
C VAL A 3 35.62 0.86 -14.93
N ALA A 4 34.59 1.64 -15.23
CA ALA A 4 33.74 2.29 -14.24
C ALA A 4 32.39 1.54 -14.21
N SER A 5 31.92 1.19 -13.01
CA SER A 5 30.74 0.34 -12.78
C SER A 5 29.43 1.10 -13.00
N PRO A 6 28.34 0.42 -13.42
CA PRO A 6 27.00 1.01 -13.43
C PRO A 6 26.53 1.31 -12.00
N GLU A 7 25.80 2.41 -11.86
CA GLU A 7 25.33 2.97 -10.59
C GLU A 7 24.43 1.99 -9.83
N GLN A 8 24.82 1.67 -8.59
CA GLN A 8 23.99 0.98 -7.60
C GLN A 8 22.72 1.79 -7.33
N ILE A 9 21.55 1.13 -7.35
CA ILE A 9 20.32 1.72 -6.84
C ILE A 9 20.42 1.71 -5.31
N ILE A 10 20.74 2.86 -4.73
CA ILE A 10 20.89 3.03 -3.28
C ILE A 10 19.48 3.11 -2.65
N PHE A 11 19.14 2.25 -1.69
CA PHE A 11 17.88 2.25 -0.94
C PHE A 11 17.44 3.60 -0.34
N GLU A 12 18.38 4.51 -0.03
CA GLU A 12 18.03 5.90 0.32
C GLU A 12 17.23 6.63 -0.77
N LYS A 13 17.41 6.29 -2.05
CA LYS A 13 16.64 6.87 -3.17
C LYS A 13 15.21 6.32 -3.21
N ILE A 14 14.99 5.06 -2.83
CA ILE A 14 13.65 4.43 -2.74
C ILE A 14 12.84 5.08 -1.61
N LEU A 15 13.48 5.36 -0.47
CA LEU A 15 12.84 6.03 0.67
C LEU A 15 12.65 7.55 0.51
N LYS A 16 13.35 8.18 -0.45
CA LYS A 16 13.22 9.62 -0.74
C LYS A 16 11.98 9.96 -1.58
N ILE A 17 11.14 8.98 -1.91
CA ILE A 17 9.76 9.24 -2.32
C ILE A 17 8.95 9.56 -1.05
N SER A 18 9.18 10.75 -0.51
CA SER A 18 8.37 11.31 0.57
C SER A 18 7.04 11.79 -0.01
N PHE A 19 5.96 11.18 0.46
CA PHE A 19 4.60 11.68 0.28
C PHE A 19 4.48 13.03 1.02
N PRO A 20 3.96 14.09 0.40
CA PRO A 20 3.69 15.30 1.14
C PRO A 20 2.32 15.18 1.83
N SER A 21 2.34 15.13 3.16
CA SER A 21 1.27 15.70 3.98
C SER A 21 1.64 17.17 4.26
N THR A 22 1.11 18.07 3.44
CA THR A 22 0.52 19.40 3.75
C THR A 22 0.40 20.19 2.46
N ALA A 23 -0.78 20.76 2.22
CA ALA A 23 -1.04 21.60 1.08
C ALA A 23 -0.36 22.96 1.25
N GLU A 24 0.67 23.21 0.45
CA GLU A 24 0.92 24.48 -0.25
C GLU A 24 2.00 24.25 -1.33
N GLN A 25 1.52 24.15 -2.57
CA GLN A 25 2.17 24.60 -3.82
C GLN A 25 3.69 24.40 -4.00
N ILE A 26 4.07 23.52 -4.94
CA ILE A 26 4.85 23.78 -6.18
C ILE A 26 5.61 22.51 -6.61
N LEU A 27 5.16 21.89 -7.70
CA LEU A 27 6.11 21.51 -8.76
C LEU A 27 5.65 21.92 -10.20
N PRO A 28 5.43 23.21 -10.46
CA PRO A 28 5.65 23.86 -11.76
C PRO A 28 7.08 23.61 -12.30
N ASN A 29 7.17 23.29 -13.59
CA ASN A 29 8.26 23.55 -14.56
C ASN A 29 9.75 23.22 -14.24
N VAL A 30 10.13 22.75 -13.05
CA VAL A 30 11.55 22.64 -12.63
C VAL A 30 12.16 21.24 -12.79
N LEU A 31 11.39 20.16 -12.95
CA LEU A 31 11.97 18.81 -13.15
C LEU A 31 12.34 18.46 -14.60
N LYS A 32 12.09 19.36 -15.55
CA LYS A 32 12.32 19.11 -16.98
C LYS A 32 13.80 18.86 -17.35
N PRO A 33 14.81 19.58 -16.79
CA PRO A 33 16.21 19.33 -17.15
C PRO A 33 16.81 18.06 -16.51
N LEU A 34 16.21 17.54 -15.43
CA LEU A 34 16.74 16.41 -14.67
C LEU A 34 16.36 15.06 -15.32
N THR A 35 15.16 14.97 -15.92
CA THR A 35 14.74 13.82 -16.73
C THR A 35 15.54 13.74 -18.05
N GLU A 36 15.92 14.89 -18.61
CA GLU A 36 16.72 14.98 -19.85
C GLU A 36 18.16 14.47 -19.69
N GLN A 37 18.76 14.59 -18.49
CA GLN A 37 20.08 14.00 -18.22
C GLN A 37 20.05 12.47 -18.11
N ILE A 38 18.98 11.89 -17.56
CA ILE A 38 18.83 10.44 -17.35
C ILE A 38 18.57 9.71 -18.68
N ILE A 39 17.88 10.33 -19.64
CA ILE A 39 17.55 9.74 -20.95
C ILE A 39 18.77 9.73 -21.91
N SER A 40 19.83 10.50 -21.64
CA SER A 40 20.93 10.70 -22.60
C SER A 40 21.93 9.54 -22.73
N HIS A 41 21.89 8.50 -21.88
CA HIS A 41 22.79 7.34 -22.01
C HIS A 41 22.10 6.16 -22.70
N LYS A 42 22.34 6.09 -24.02
CA LYS A 42 21.87 5.05 -24.94
C LYS A 42 22.36 3.65 -24.55
N SER A 43 21.41 2.72 -24.55
CA SER A 43 21.55 1.27 -24.67
C SER A 43 22.68 0.85 -25.62
N LYS A 44 23.54 -0.05 -25.14
CA LYS A 44 24.18 -1.11 -25.94
C LYS A 44 24.66 -2.25 -25.02
N THR A 45 24.38 -3.47 -25.47
CA THR A 45 24.86 -4.79 -25.00
C THR A 45 24.28 -5.35 -23.68
N TYR A 46 23.36 -6.31 -23.84
CA TYR A 46 22.96 -7.29 -22.81
C TYR A 46 24.12 -8.25 -22.55
N HIS A 47 24.74 -8.11 -21.38
CA HIS A 47 25.46 -9.19 -20.69
C HIS A 47 25.09 -9.17 -19.21
N LYS A 48 24.69 -10.35 -18.70
CA LYS A 48 24.50 -10.78 -17.31
C LYS A 48 24.00 -9.75 -16.26
N SER A 49 22.80 -10.04 -15.75
CA SER A 49 22.40 -9.83 -14.34
C SER A 49 22.22 -8.39 -13.86
N SER A 50 21.32 -7.63 -14.49
CA SER A 50 20.79 -6.40 -13.87
C SER A 50 19.41 -6.69 -13.27
N THR A 51 19.38 -6.96 -11.97
CA THR A 51 18.18 -7.02 -11.14
C THR A 51 17.47 -5.66 -11.16
N VAL A 52 16.19 -5.62 -11.57
CA VAL A 52 15.37 -4.40 -11.56
C VAL A 52 14.39 -4.49 -10.38
N LEU A 53 14.53 -3.61 -9.40
CA LEU A 53 13.59 -3.47 -8.28
C LEU A 53 12.50 -2.48 -8.66
N ILE A 54 11.25 -2.95 -8.70
CA ILE A 54 10.10 -2.13 -9.09
C ILE A 54 9.21 -1.93 -7.87
N ALA A 55 9.00 -0.67 -7.48
CA ALA A 55 7.97 -0.33 -6.51
C ALA A 55 6.60 -0.35 -7.18
N VAL A 56 5.69 -1.25 -6.79
CA VAL A 56 4.37 -1.36 -7.42
C VAL A 56 3.29 -0.77 -6.51
N PRO A 57 2.56 0.27 -6.93
CA PRO A 57 1.52 0.86 -6.10
C PRO A 57 0.27 -0.03 -6.04
N ILE A 58 -0.32 -0.15 -4.86
CA ILE A 58 -1.60 -0.86 -4.65
C ILE A 58 -2.72 0.17 -4.80
N SER A 59 -3.58 0.04 -5.79
CA SER A 59 -4.80 0.84 -5.91
C SER A 59 -6.02 -0.04 -6.21
N GLY A 60 -7.15 0.34 -5.59
CA GLY A 60 -8.44 -0.31 -5.79
C GLY A 60 -9.14 0.16 -7.08
N PRO A 61 -10.10 -0.61 -7.63
CA PRO A 61 -10.65 -0.42 -8.97
C PRO A 61 -11.44 0.88 -9.25
N ARG A 62 -11.65 1.78 -8.29
CA ARG A 62 -12.74 2.78 -8.36
C ARG A 62 -12.34 4.18 -8.84
N ALA A 63 -11.05 4.55 -8.83
CA ALA A 63 -10.62 5.93 -9.09
C ALA A 63 -10.56 6.27 -10.60
N THR A 64 -10.19 5.32 -11.44
CA THR A 64 -9.93 5.55 -12.87
C THR A 64 -11.17 5.45 -13.76
N ASP A 65 -12.28 4.88 -13.27
CA ASP A 65 -13.47 4.62 -14.08
C ASP A 65 -14.26 5.88 -14.45
N ARG A 66 -13.88 7.05 -13.91
CA ARG A 66 -14.61 8.32 -14.09
C ARG A 66 -13.94 9.33 -15.03
N LEU A 67 -12.70 9.09 -15.49
CA LEU A 67 -12.04 10.04 -16.40
C LEU A 67 -12.54 9.85 -17.85
N PRO A 68 -12.53 10.93 -18.66
CA PRO A 68 -12.85 10.84 -20.08
C PRO A 68 -11.87 9.89 -20.77
N THR A 69 -12.44 8.92 -21.51
CA THR A 69 -11.69 7.82 -22.10
C THR A 69 -11.98 7.72 -23.58
N VAL A 70 -10.94 7.57 -24.40
CA VAL A 70 -11.03 7.24 -25.83
C VAL A 70 -10.55 5.82 -26.03
N ARG A 71 -11.37 4.95 -26.60
CA ARG A 71 -10.96 3.61 -27.03
C ARG A 71 -10.65 3.64 -28.52
N LEU A 72 -9.41 3.44 -28.93
CA LEU A 72 -9.02 3.33 -30.34
C LEU A 72 -8.82 1.87 -30.72
N THR A 73 -9.22 1.46 -31.91
CA THR A 73 -8.85 0.15 -32.48
C THR A 73 -7.88 0.36 -33.64
N LEU A 74 -6.63 -0.11 -33.51
CA LEU A 74 -5.57 0.04 -34.52
C LEU A 74 -5.22 -1.32 -35.17
N PRO A 75 -5.06 -1.42 -36.49
CA PRO A 75 -4.77 -2.69 -37.17
C PRO A 75 -3.26 -3.05 -37.15
N ILE A 76 -2.57 -2.83 -36.03
CA ILE A 76 -1.13 -3.07 -35.90
C ILE A 76 -0.86 -3.73 -34.53
N PRO A 77 -0.03 -4.80 -34.45
CA PRO A 77 0.34 -5.43 -33.17
C PRO A 77 1.13 -4.49 -32.25
N PRO A 78 0.91 -4.53 -30.92
CA PRO A 78 1.51 -3.57 -29.99
C PRO A 78 3.04 -3.52 -29.97
N ASN A 79 3.67 -4.68 -30.16
CA ASN A 79 5.13 -4.83 -30.07
C ASN A 79 5.87 -4.32 -31.32
N ASN A 80 5.13 -3.92 -32.36
CA ASN A 80 5.68 -3.43 -33.63
C ASN A 80 5.37 -1.94 -33.87
N PHE A 81 4.90 -1.23 -32.84
CA PHE A 81 4.37 0.12 -32.98
C PHE A 81 5.09 1.11 -32.06
N ASP A 82 5.46 2.25 -32.63
CA ASP A 82 6.10 3.36 -31.91
C ASP A 82 5.00 4.19 -31.23
N TRP A 83 4.73 3.84 -29.97
CA TRP A 83 3.65 4.43 -29.18
C TRP A 83 3.89 5.90 -28.88
N ASP A 84 5.14 6.29 -28.67
CA ASP A 84 5.52 7.67 -28.36
C ASP A 84 5.27 8.56 -29.59
N GLU A 85 5.72 8.11 -30.77
CA GLU A 85 5.47 8.82 -32.02
C GLU A 85 3.97 8.93 -32.31
N PHE A 86 3.20 7.85 -32.11
CA PHE A 86 1.76 7.88 -32.31
C PHE A 86 1.04 8.83 -31.36
N LEU A 87 1.37 8.81 -30.07
CA LEU A 87 0.77 9.70 -29.07
C LEU A 87 1.07 11.17 -29.38
N GLU A 88 2.27 11.49 -29.83
CA GLU A 88 2.62 12.85 -30.28
C GLU A 88 1.75 13.31 -31.44
N TYR A 89 1.58 12.48 -32.48
CA TYR A 89 0.74 12.84 -33.62
C TYR A 89 -0.75 12.87 -33.26
N PHE A 90 -1.21 11.95 -32.43
CA PHE A 90 -2.61 11.91 -31.97
C PHE A 90 -2.93 13.13 -31.11
N ALA A 91 -2.04 13.52 -30.21
CA ALA A 91 -2.16 14.74 -29.40
C ALA A 91 -2.17 16.01 -30.26
N GLN A 92 -1.31 16.08 -31.29
CA GLN A 92 -1.32 17.17 -32.26
C GLN A 92 -2.64 17.24 -33.04
N ASP A 93 -3.13 16.10 -33.54
CA ASP A 93 -4.39 16.03 -34.25
C ASP A 93 -5.55 16.45 -33.34
N LEU A 94 -5.50 16.15 -32.04
CA LEU A 94 -6.47 16.57 -31.02
C LEU A 94 -6.26 18.00 -30.48
N GLU A 95 -5.13 18.64 -30.77
CA GLU A 95 -4.68 19.91 -30.18
C GLU A 95 -4.68 19.89 -28.64
N ILE A 96 -4.09 18.84 -28.08
CA ILE A 96 -3.84 18.69 -26.64
C ILE A 96 -2.36 18.40 -26.40
N ASP A 97 -1.91 18.61 -25.17
CA ASP A 97 -0.55 18.26 -24.81
C ASP A 97 -0.41 16.72 -24.84
N PRO A 98 0.60 16.14 -25.53
CA PRO A 98 0.83 14.70 -25.49
C PRO A 98 1.04 14.16 -24.08
N ARG A 99 1.49 15.00 -23.13
CA ARG A 99 1.64 14.65 -21.72
C ARG A 99 0.31 14.49 -20.97
N ASP A 100 -0.79 14.96 -21.56
CA ASP A 100 -2.14 14.83 -21.01
C ASP A 100 -2.86 13.56 -21.48
N ILE A 101 -2.21 12.70 -22.26
CA ILE A 101 -2.75 11.44 -22.76
C ILE A 101 -1.87 10.29 -22.25
N PHE A 102 -2.47 9.26 -21.67
CA PHE A 102 -1.75 8.04 -21.32
C PHE A 102 -2.51 6.77 -21.75
N ILE A 103 -1.74 5.74 -22.12
CA ILE A 103 -2.27 4.43 -22.52
C ILE A 103 -2.52 3.61 -21.25
N VAL A 104 -3.76 3.17 -21.06
CA VAL A 104 -4.20 2.38 -19.90
C VAL A 104 -4.09 0.88 -20.18
N SER A 105 -4.31 0.47 -21.43
CA SER A 105 -4.22 -0.93 -21.87
C SER A 105 -4.04 -1.01 -23.39
N ALA A 106 -3.34 -2.05 -23.85
CA ALA A 106 -3.24 -2.45 -25.25
C ALA A 106 -3.35 -3.98 -25.34
N GLU A 107 -4.35 -4.48 -26.07
CA GLU A 107 -4.57 -5.92 -26.30
C GLU A 107 -3.96 -6.36 -27.65
N GLU A 108 -3.43 -7.58 -27.70
CA GLU A 108 -2.85 -8.16 -28.93
C GLU A 108 -3.94 -8.47 -29.97
N GLY A 109 -3.78 -7.97 -31.20
CA GLY A 109 -4.76 -8.08 -32.29
C GLY A 109 -5.01 -6.73 -32.97
N SER A 110 -6.28 -6.38 -33.19
CA SER A 110 -6.65 -4.99 -33.49
C SER A 110 -6.47 -4.19 -32.21
N THR A 111 -5.32 -3.53 -32.06
CA THR A 111 -4.90 -2.90 -30.81
C THR A 111 -5.99 -1.96 -30.30
N LYS A 112 -6.67 -2.41 -29.24
CA LYS A 112 -7.66 -1.63 -28.48
C LYS A 112 -6.92 -0.79 -27.47
N LEU A 113 -6.69 0.47 -27.81
CA LEU A 113 -6.01 1.45 -26.98
C LEU A 113 -7.04 2.15 -26.09
N LYS A 114 -6.94 2.00 -24.78
CA LYS A 114 -7.72 2.84 -23.85
C LYS A 114 -6.86 4.04 -23.48
N LEU A 115 -7.19 5.21 -24.02
CA LEU A 115 -6.55 6.48 -23.73
C LEU A 115 -7.36 7.25 -22.69
N GLN A 116 -6.69 7.77 -21.67
CA GLN A 116 -7.32 8.50 -20.58
C GLN A 116 -6.65 9.86 -20.44
N PHE A 117 -7.46 10.91 -20.25
CA PHE A 117 -6.97 12.28 -20.17
C PHE A 117 -6.70 12.71 -18.72
N SER A 118 -5.63 13.47 -18.49
CA SER A 118 -5.32 14.08 -17.19
C SER A 118 -6.41 15.11 -16.77
N SER A 119 -6.48 15.46 -15.48
CA SER A 119 -7.36 16.55 -15.00
C SER A 119 -7.13 17.91 -15.65
N GLY A 120 -5.99 18.13 -16.31
CA GLY A 120 -5.73 19.37 -17.04
C GLY A 120 -6.67 19.57 -18.22
N VAL A 121 -7.19 18.49 -18.81
CA VAL A 121 -8.10 18.53 -19.96
C VAL A 121 -9.54 18.86 -19.55
N SER A 122 -9.88 18.77 -18.25
CA SER A 122 -11.19 19.15 -17.71
C SER A 122 -11.52 20.64 -17.86
N VAL A 123 -10.61 21.49 -18.35
CA VAL A 123 -10.75 22.95 -18.23
C VAL A 123 -11.48 23.63 -19.39
N SER A 124 -12.01 22.93 -20.40
CA SER A 124 -13.19 23.49 -21.08
C SER A 124 -14.03 22.49 -21.86
N LYS A 125 -15.36 22.64 -21.73
CA LYS A 125 -16.36 22.05 -22.63
C LYS A 125 -16.01 22.27 -24.10
N LYS A 126 -15.35 23.39 -24.45
CA LYS A 126 -14.87 23.70 -25.81
C LYS A 126 -13.77 22.77 -26.31
N ILE A 127 -12.81 22.39 -25.45
CA ILE A 127 -11.73 21.44 -25.77
C ILE A 127 -12.32 20.04 -25.95
N LEU A 128 -13.18 19.59 -25.04
CA LEU A 128 -13.86 18.29 -25.17
C LEU A 128 -14.73 18.20 -26.45
N HIS A 129 -15.46 19.26 -26.79
CA HIS A 129 -16.25 19.34 -28.04
C HIS A 129 -15.41 19.42 -29.32
N LYS A 130 -14.16 19.89 -29.18
CA LYS A 130 -13.17 19.95 -30.26
C LYS A 130 -12.49 18.60 -30.45
N ILE A 131 -12.14 17.92 -29.35
CA ILE A 131 -11.64 16.54 -29.32
C ILE A 131 -12.70 15.61 -29.93
N GLU A 132 -13.97 15.68 -29.51
CA GLU A 132 -15.05 14.87 -30.08
C GLU A 132 -15.21 15.08 -31.59
N ARG A 133 -15.22 16.35 -32.05
CA ARG A 133 -15.30 16.69 -33.48
C ARG A 133 -14.08 16.19 -34.25
N LYS A 134 -12.89 16.27 -33.66
CA LYS A 134 -11.64 15.84 -34.29
C LYS A 134 -11.47 14.34 -34.30
N ILE A 135 -11.91 13.62 -33.27
CA ILE A 135 -11.95 12.15 -33.23
C ILE A 135 -12.90 11.63 -34.32
N LYS A 136 -14.06 12.28 -34.49
CA LYS A 136 -14.98 12.00 -35.61
C LYS A 136 -14.35 12.27 -37.00
N VAL A 137 -13.32 13.13 -37.08
CA VAL A 137 -12.60 13.50 -38.32
C VAL A 137 -11.27 12.75 -38.49
N LEU A 138 -10.68 12.20 -37.42
CA LEU A 138 -9.42 11.44 -37.40
C LEU A 138 -9.50 10.13 -38.20
N VAL A 139 -10.70 9.78 -38.67
CA VAL A 139 -11.00 8.78 -39.70
C VAL A 139 -11.02 9.42 -41.10
N SER A 140 -10.07 10.31 -41.38
CA SER A 140 -9.86 10.93 -42.70
C SER A 140 -8.38 10.83 -43.08
N PRO A 141 -8.06 10.51 -44.35
CA PRO A 141 -6.68 10.33 -44.83
C PRO A 141 -5.78 11.58 -44.72
N ALA A 142 -6.31 12.72 -44.27
CA ALA A 142 -5.57 13.97 -44.11
C ALA A 142 -4.96 14.18 -42.71
N SER A 143 -5.22 13.33 -41.71
CA SER A 143 -4.63 13.49 -40.37
C SER A 143 -3.15 13.04 -40.32
N LYS A 144 -2.39 13.59 -39.39
CA LYS A 144 -0.97 13.22 -39.25
C LYS A 144 -0.83 11.80 -38.71
N ALA A 145 -1.69 11.39 -37.78
CA ALA A 145 -1.75 10.02 -37.30
C ALA A 145 -2.12 9.04 -38.44
N ALA A 146 -3.07 9.40 -39.32
CA ALA A 146 -3.38 8.58 -40.49
C ALA A 146 -2.23 8.52 -41.50
N SER A 147 -1.48 9.61 -41.67
CA SER A 147 -0.30 9.68 -42.54
C SER A 147 0.86 8.82 -42.02
N LEU A 148 1.08 8.79 -40.70
CA LEU A 148 2.04 7.90 -40.04
C LEU A 148 1.67 6.43 -40.29
N LEU A 149 0.40 6.09 -40.04
CA LEU A 149 -0.13 4.75 -40.28
C LEU A 149 -0.03 4.34 -41.76
N ALA A 150 -0.30 5.26 -42.69
CA ALA A 150 -0.19 5.04 -44.13
C ALA A 150 1.27 4.88 -44.61
N ARG A 151 2.23 5.61 -44.03
CA ARG A 151 3.67 5.45 -44.32
C ARG A 151 4.23 4.11 -43.85
N LYS A 152 3.68 3.55 -42.77
CA LYS A 152 4.04 2.20 -42.30
C LYS A 152 3.31 1.12 -43.13
N LYS A 153 2.14 1.43 -43.72
CA LYS A 153 1.43 0.58 -44.70
C LYS A 153 2.25 0.32 -45.97
N SER A 154 2.93 1.34 -46.51
CA SER A 154 3.77 1.21 -47.71
C SER A 154 5.07 0.42 -47.51
N ALA A 155 5.40 0.03 -46.26
CA ALA A 155 6.50 -0.88 -45.92
C ALA A 155 6.11 -2.38 -45.96
N ASN A 156 4.99 -2.73 -46.62
CA ASN A 156 4.56 -4.10 -46.93
C ASN A 156 4.27 -5.04 -45.73
N LYS A 157 3.60 -4.54 -44.67
CA LYS A 157 3.20 -5.39 -43.53
C LYS A 157 1.74 -5.29 -43.05
N VAL A 158 0.82 -4.65 -43.77
CA VAL A 158 -0.61 -4.60 -43.36
C VAL A 158 -1.54 -4.65 -44.58
N VAL A 159 -2.44 -5.65 -44.60
CA VAL A 159 -3.49 -5.85 -45.62
C VAL A 159 -4.63 -4.85 -45.42
N GLU A 160 -5.30 -4.47 -46.51
CA GLU A 160 -6.24 -3.36 -46.61
C GLU A 160 -7.46 -3.38 -45.68
N THR A 161 -7.72 -2.17 -45.15
CA THR A 161 -8.98 -1.60 -44.65
C THR A 161 -9.72 -2.35 -43.54
N GLU A 162 -9.56 -1.86 -42.30
CA GLU A 162 -10.71 -1.50 -41.46
C GLU A 162 -10.38 -0.22 -40.67
N HIS A 163 -11.39 0.63 -40.54
CA HIS A 163 -11.30 1.99 -40.02
C HIS A 163 -10.71 2.05 -38.59
N ILE A 164 -9.98 3.12 -38.27
CA ILE A 164 -9.68 3.44 -36.86
C ILE A 164 -11.03 3.74 -36.20
N CYS A 165 -11.53 2.81 -35.39
CA CYS A 165 -12.73 3.02 -34.60
C CYS A 165 -12.35 3.71 -33.29
N ALA A 166 -13.06 4.79 -32.96
CA ALA A 166 -12.90 5.50 -31.70
C ALA A 166 -14.22 5.49 -30.93
N GLU A 167 -14.23 4.93 -29.72
CA GLU A 167 -15.39 4.97 -28.81
C GLU A 167 -15.07 5.93 -27.65
N LEU A 168 -16.01 6.82 -27.32
CA LEU A 168 -15.89 7.75 -26.21
C LEU A 168 -16.65 7.20 -25.01
N GLN A 169 -16.01 7.17 -23.85
CA GLN A 169 -16.63 6.81 -22.57
C GLN A 169 -16.40 7.90 -21.53
N ASN A 170 -17.40 8.13 -20.67
CA ASN A 170 -17.42 9.18 -19.64
C ASN A 170 -17.30 10.62 -20.19
N PHE A 171 -17.76 10.85 -21.41
CA PHE A 171 -17.98 12.19 -21.97
C PHE A 171 -19.44 12.59 -21.71
N ASP A 172 -19.84 12.71 -20.44
CA ASP A 172 -21.21 13.10 -20.12
C ASP A 172 -21.39 14.62 -20.28
N MET A 173 -22.40 14.99 -21.07
CA MET A 173 -22.67 16.34 -21.58
C MET A 173 -23.99 16.90 -21.05
N THR A 174 -24.52 16.31 -19.98
CA THR A 174 -25.69 16.86 -19.30
C THR A 174 -25.33 18.20 -18.67
N SER A 175 -25.97 19.25 -19.20
CA SER A 175 -26.00 20.58 -18.62
C SER A 175 -26.42 20.49 -17.15
N ASP A 176 -25.71 21.22 -16.30
CA ASP A 176 -25.94 21.41 -14.85
C ASP A 176 -25.04 20.60 -13.90
N LEU A 177 -23.83 20.24 -14.32
CA LEU A 177 -22.74 20.07 -13.36
C LEU A 177 -22.24 21.46 -12.96
N ASN A 178 -22.63 21.91 -11.77
CA ASN A 178 -21.99 23.02 -11.08
C ASN A 178 -20.46 22.82 -11.12
N GLU A 179 -19.70 23.89 -11.35
CA GLU A 179 -18.23 23.93 -11.38
C GLU A 179 -17.53 23.38 -10.10
N SER A 180 -18.27 22.84 -9.13
CA SER A 180 -17.77 22.33 -7.85
C SER A 180 -17.31 20.87 -7.86
N ASP A 181 -17.69 20.02 -8.82
CA ASP A 181 -17.74 18.58 -8.53
C ASP A 181 -16.73 17.66 -9.24
N ILE A 182 -15.69 18.19 -9.90
CA ILE A 182 -14.54 17.37 -10.30
C ILE A 182 -13.23 18.05 -9.89
N LYS A 183 -13.00 18.15 -8.58
CA LYS A 183 -11.63 18.24 -8.07
C LYS A 183 -11.07 16.83 -8.04
N LEU A 184 -10.16 16.51 -8.96
CA LEU A 184 -9.31 15.35 -8.75
C LEU A 184 -8.63 15.52 -7.40
N THR A 185 -8.85 14.54 -6.53
CA THR A 185 -8.20 14.51 -5.24
C THR A 185 -6.71 14.29 -5.44
N THR A 186 -5.90 14.66 -4.45
CA THR A 186 -4.47 14.34 -4.45
C THR A 186 -4.24 12.83 -4.63
N GLU A 187 -5.18 12.00 -4.17
CA GLU A 187 -5.18 10.54 -4.31
C GLU A 187 -5.44 10.08 -5.75
N ASP A 188 -6.32 10.77 -6.49
CA ASP A 188 -6.59 10.47 -7.91
C ASP A 188 -5.38 10.81 -8.80
N ILE A 189 -4.71 11.93 -8.51
CA ILE A 189 -3.49 12.37 -9.23
C ILE A 189 -2.31 11.44 -8.91
N ASP A 190 -2.15 11.09 -7.64
CA ASP A 190 -1.11 10.17 -7.17
C ASP A 190 -1.32 8.76 -7.76
N THR A 191 -2.56 8.28 -7.83
CA THR A 191 -2.91 7.02 -8.49
C THR A 191 -2.61 7.04 -9.99
N ALA A 192 -2.90 8.15 -10.69
CA ALA A 192 -2.59 8.28 -12.10
C ALA A 192 -1.07 8.31 -12.37
N LEU A 193 -0.30 9.07 -11.59
CA LEU A 193 1.17 9.13 -11.68
C LEU A 193 1.82 7.77 -11.39
N ARG A 194 1.22 7.00 -10.48
CA ARG A 194 1.61 5.63 -10.11
C ARG A 194 1.33 4.58 -11.18
N LEU A 195 0.21 4.72 -11.90
CA LEU A 195 -0.11 3.88 -13.05
C LEU A 195 0.80 4.21 -14.25
N ILE A 196 1.21 5.47 -14.42
CA ILE A 196 2.20 5.90 -15.43
C ILE A 196 3.60 5.33 -15.15
N GLN A 197 3.91 5.05 -13.87
CA GLN A 197 5.15 4.38 -13.47
C GLN A 197 5.08 2.85 -13.55
N GLN A 198 3.99 2.26 -14.08
CA GLN A 198 4.02 0.84 -14.43
C GLN A 198 5.18 0.62 -15.40
N PRO A 199 6.18 -0.21 -15.06
CA PRO A 199 7.12 -0.64 -16.06
C PRO A 199 6.32 -1.41 -17.10
N ALA A 200 6.54 -1.06 -18.37
CA ALA A 200 5.99 -1.75 -19.55
C ALA A 200 6.41 -3.24 -19.67
N ILE A 201 6.91 -3.84 -18.58
CA ILE A 201 7.65 -5.10 -18.50
C ILE A 201 6.88 -6.14 -17.66
N ILE A 202 5.88 -5.75 -16.87
CA ILE A 202 5.10 -6.69 -16.06
C ILE A 202 3.88 -7.13 -16.86
N ASP A 203 3.80 -8.42 -17.21
CA ASP A 203 2.61 -8.95 -17.88
C ASP A 203 1.35 -8.89 -16.99
N GLN A 204 0.18 -9.08 -17.61
CA GLN A 204 -1.11 -8.99 -16.92
C GLN A 204 -1.21 -10.00 -15.76
N SER A 205 -0.70 -11.23 -15.95
CA SER A 205 -0.80 -12.29 -14.95
C SER A 205 0.01 -11.97 -13.69
N MET A 206 1.20 -11.41 -13.86
CA MET A 206 2.05 -10.95 -12.77
C MET A 206 1.44 -9.74 -12.07
N THR A 207 0.82 -8.83 -12.82
CA THR A 207 0.11 -7.68 -12.25
C THR A 207 -1.06 -8.12 -11.37
N GLU A 208 -1.85 -9.08 -11.85
CA GLU A 208 -2.96 -9.66 -11.09
C GLU A 208 -2.47 -10.39 -9.83
N PHE A 209 -1.38 -11.15 -9.95
CA PHE A 209 -0.72 -11.81 -8.82
C PHE A 209 -0.27 -10.79 -7.77
N LEU A 210 0.50 -9.76 -8.16
CA LEU A 210 1.00 -8.72 -7.26
C LEU A 210 -0.16 -7.97 -6.59
N ARG A 211 -1.21 -7.62 -7.35
CA ARG A 211 -2.39 -6.93 -6.81
C ARG A 211 -3.12 -7.80 -5.79
N GLY A 212 -3.37 -9.07 -6.11
CA GLY A 212 -4.02 -10.03 -5.22
C GLY A 212 -3.24 -10.19 -3.92
N LYS A 213 -1.95 -10.52 -4.02
CA LYS A 213 -1.08 -10.72 -2.85
C LYS A 213 -0.89 -9.47 -2.03
N SER A 214 -0.78 -8.32 -2.66
CA SER A 214 -0.63 -7.09 -1.91
C SER A 214 -1.88 -6.72 -1.09
N LYS A 215 -3.07 -7.07 -1.58
CA LYS A 215 -4.32 -6.93 -0.82
C LYS A 215 -4.33 -7.89 0.38
N ASP A 216 -3.95 -9.14 0.17
CA ASP A 216 -3.89 -10.15 1.24
C ASP A 216 -2.90 -9.73 2.33
N ILE A 217 -1.70 -9.28 1.93
CA ILE A 217 -0.66 -8.83 2.85
C ILE A 217 -1.11 -7.58 3.61
N THR A 218 -1.69 -6.59 2.93
CA THR A 218 -2.18 -5.38 3.60
C THR A 218 -3.27 -5.71 4.61
N THR A 219 -4.17 -6.62 4.26
CA THR A 219 -5.22 -7.11 5.18
C THR A 219 -4.61 -7.81 6.39
N CYS A 220 -3.62 -8.68 6.17
CA CYS A 220 -2.87 -9.34 7.24
C CYS A 220 -2.17 -8.33 8.16
N ILE A 221 -1.45 -7.36 7.59
CA ILE A 221 -0.76 -6.29 8.34
C ILE A 221 -1.74 -5.53 9.24
N LEU A 222 -2.84 -5.03 8.68
CA LEU A 222 -3.83 -4.24 9.41
C LEU A 222 -4.47 -5.05 10.53
N HIS A 223 -4.87 -6.29 10.24
CA HIS A 223 -5.48 -7.18 11.23
C HIS A 223 -4.52 -7.50 12.37
N THR A 224 -3.27 -7.84 12.07
CA THR A 224 -2.29 -8.23 13.09
C THR A 224 -1.89 -7.05 13.99
N PHE A 225 -1.80 -5.82 13.46
CA PHE A 225 -1.55 -4.64 14.31
C PHE A 225 -2.77 -4.22 15.14
N GLN A 226 -3.98 -4.42 14.64
CA GLN A 226 -5.19 -4.19 15.42
C GLN A 226 -5.27 -5.12 16.64
N GLN A 227 -4.81 -6.36 16.48
CA GLN A 227 -4.76 -7.36 17.55
C GLN A 227 -3.45 -7.35 18.36
N SER A 228 -2.57 -6.36 18.12
CA SER A 228 -1.33 -6.21 18.87
C SER A 228 -1.55 -5.37 20.13
N PRO A 229 -0.92 -5.75 21.27
CA PRO A 229 -0.94 -4.93 22.48
C PRO A 229 -0.19 -3.60 22.30
N LYS A 230 0.71 -3.51 21.31
CA LYS A 230 1.39 -2.27 20.93
C LYS A 230 0.67 -1.60 19.76
N GLU A 231 0.78 -0.29 19.69
CA GLU A 231 0.13 0.51 18.67
C GLU A 231 1.15 1.06 17.66
N TYR A 232 0.80 0.95 16.38
CA TYR A 232 1.66 1.39 15.28
C TYR A 232 0.85 2.11 14.22
N VAL A 233 1.34 3.25 13.77
CA VAL A 233 0.86 3.89 12.55
C VAL A 233 1.69 3.41 11.38
N ILE A 234 1.01 2.95 10.34
CA ILE A 234 1.66 2.61 9.07
C ILE A 234 1.93 3.92 8.33
N GLU A 235 3.20 4.30 8.25
CA GLU A 235 3.67 5.51 7.58
C GLU A 235 3.87 5.27 6.08
N ASN A 236 4.37 4.08 5.73
CA ASN A 236 4.53 3.69 4.34
C ASN A 236 4.38 2.17 4.15
N ILE A 237 3.86 1.80 2.98
CA ILE A 237 3.86 0.44 2.46
C ILE A 237 4.45 0.54 1.07
N THR A 238 5.58 -0.12 0.87
CA THR A 238 6.22 -0.22 -0.45
C THR A 238 6.18 -1.67 -0.88
N LEU A 239 5.41 -1.97 -1.91
CA LEU A 239 5.47 -3.27 -2.58
C LEU A 239 6.69 -3.27 -3.50
N VAL A 240 7.55 -4.26 -3.35
CA VAL A 240 8.78 -4.46 -4.09
C VAL A 240 8.62 -5.71 -4.94
N HIS A 241 8.88 -5.56 -6.24
CA HIS A 241 8.98 -6.68 -7.16
C HIS A 241 10.43 -6.85 -7.62
N ASN A 242 10.92 -8.08 -7.48
CA ASN A 242 12.19 -8.53 -8.04
C ASN A 242 11.93 -9.82 -8.83
N GLU A 243 12.07 -9.75 -10.14
CA GLU A 243 11.77 -10.84 -11.07
C GLU A 243 12.65 -12.07 -10.81
N VAL A 244 13.93 -11.87 -10.49
CA VAL A 244 14.88 -12.97 -10.21
C VAL A 244 14.49 -13.70 -8.93
N LEU A 245 14.16 -12.96 -7.87
CA LEU A 245 13.72 -13.57 -6.61
C LEU A 245 12.38 -14.28 -6.78
N TYR A 246 11.45 -13.68 -7.52
CA TYR A 246 10.17 -14.32 -7.84
C TYR A 246 10.37 -15.61 -8.63
N HIS A 247 11.24 -15.62 -9.65
CA HIS A 247 11.54 -16.82 -10.42
C HIS A 247 12.13 -17.93 -9.53
N ASN A 248 13.06 -17.60 -8.64
CA ASN A 248 13.62 -18.56 -7.70
C ASN A 248 12.55 -19.11 -6.73
N TYR A 249 11.64 -18.26 -6.28
CA TYR A 249 10.52 -18.63 -5.42
C TYR A 249 9.50 -19.53 -6.13
N SER A 250 9.15 -19.21 -7.38
CA SER A 250 8.19 -19.97 -8.17
C SER A 250 8.74 -21.35 -8.56
N MET A 251 10.04 -21.44 -8.84
CA MET A 251 10.74 -22.70 -9.11
C MET A 251 11.02 -23.54 -7.85
N CYS A 252 10.71 -23.04 -6.65
CA CYS A 252 10.83 -23.82 -5.42
C CYS A 252 9.84 -25.00 -5.44
N SER A 253 10.37 -26.21 -5.45
CA SER A 253 9.63 -27.48 -5.55
C SER A 253 8.79 -27.85 -4.34
N ILE A 254 8.72 -26.96 -3.34
CA ILE A 254 7.86 -27.14 -2.17
C ILE A 254 6.44 -26.77 -2.59
N ASP A 255 5.61 -27.79 -2.71
CA ASP A 255 4.18 -27.67 -3.00
C ASP A 255 3.38 -27.63 -1.70
N THR A 256 3.44 -26.48 -1.02
CA THR A 256 2.64 -26.22 0.18
C THR A 256 1.98 -24.86 0.10
N GLU A 257 0.94 -24.68 0.90
CA GLU A 257 0.34 -23.36 1.13
C GLU A 257 1.43 -22.36 1.56
N GLU A 258 1.43 -21.21 0.89
CA GLU A 258 2.30 -20.10 1.23
C GLU A 258 1.74 -19.31 2.41
N ARG A 259 2.63 -18.78 3.26
CA ARG A 259 2.25 -17.94 4.39
C ARG A 259 2.81 -16.54 4.23
N ILE A 260 2.04 -15.56 4.70
CA ILE A 260 2.50 -14.18 4.86
C ILE A 260 3.17 -14.10 6.23
N LEU A 261 4.47 -13.86 6.24
CA LEU A 261 5.26 -13.77 7.47
C LEU A 261 6.14 -12.52 7.48
N PHE A 262 6.49 -12.08 8.68
CA PHE A 262 7.29 -10.89 8.94
C PHE A 262 8.74 -11.24 9.24
N HIS A 263 9.65 -10.36 8.81
CA HIS A 263 11.07 -10.41 9.12
C HIS A 263 11.55 -9.03 9.57
N GLY A 264 12.10 -8.97 10.77
CA GLY A 264 12.74 -7.78 11.32
C GLY A 264 14.25 -7.85 11.13
N THR A 265 14.84 -6.81 10.56
CA THR A 265 16.29 -6.71 10.39
C THR A 265 16.71 -5.24 10.35
N LYS A 266 18.01 -4.99 10.43
CA LYS A 266 18.54 -3.63 10.30
C LYS A 266 18.23 -3.09 8.92
N LYS A 267 17.82 -1.83 8.87
CA LYS A 267 17.57 -1.07 7.64
C LYS A 267 18.73 -1.16 6.63
N THR A 268 19.97 -1.16 7.10
CA THR A 268 21.19 -1.27 6.28
C THR A 268 21.33 -2.59 5.53
N ASN A 269 20.54 -3.62 5.88
CA ASN A 269 20.58 -4.93 5.22
C ASN A 269 19.61 -5.03 4.05
N PHE A 270 18.76 -4.02 3.81
CA PHE A 270 17.67 -4.13 2.84
C PHE A 270 18.20 -4.21 1.41
N ASP A 271 19.18 -3.37 1.03
CA ASP A 271 19.84 -3.43 -0.28
C ASP A 271 20.32 -4.86 -0.60
N ASP A 272 21.14 -5.44 0.28
CA ASP A 272 21.64 -6.81 0.18
C ASP A 272 20.53 -7.86 0.02
N ILE A 273 19.42 -7.70 0.76
CA ILE A 273 18.29 -8.64 0.71
C ILE A 273 17.57 -8.55 -0.62
N PHE A 274 17.42 -7.35 -1.17
CA PHE A 274 16.73 -7.17 -2.44
C PHE A 274 17.61 -7.46 -3.65
N ASP A 275 18.93 -7.38 -3.50
CA ASP A 275 19.87 -7.80 -4.55
C ASP A 275 20.02 -9.33 -4.61
N ASP A 276 20.25 -9.99 -3.46
CA ASP A 276 20.66 -11.40 -3.38
C ASP A 276 19.70 -12.33 -2.61
N ASN A 277 18.51 -11.85 -2.24
CA ASN A 277 17.58 -12.47 -1.27
C ASN A 277 18.14 -12.50 0.17
N LEU A 278 17.32 -12.97 1.12
CA LEU A 278 17.80 -13.32 2.45
C LEU A 278 18.84 -14.44 2.35
N LYS A 279 20.04 -14.20 2.89
CA LYS A 279 21.18 -15.12 2.73
C LYS A 279 20.95 -16.42 3.52
N ASN A 280 21.16 -17.56 2.85
CA ASN A 280 21.16 -18.86 3.51
C ASN A 280 22.15 -18.90 4.67
N PHE A 281 21.79 -19.65 5.71
CA PHE A 281 22.71 -19.94 6.80
C PHE A 281 23.84 -20.86 6.29
N THR A 282 25.01 -20.28 6.01
CA THR A 282 26.23 -21.02 5.67
C THR A 282 27.31 -20.76 6.73
N ILE A 283 28.32 -21.64 6.82
CA ILE A 283 29.45 -21.50 7.77
C ILE A 283 30.28 -20.25 7.47
N ILE A 284 30.24 -19.75 6.23
CA ILE A 284 31.14 -18.71 5.71
C ILE A 284 30.56 -17.29 5.89
N ASN A 285 29.23 -17.16 6.00
CA ASN A 285 28.57 -15.86 6.16
C ASN A 285 28.77 -15.33 7.60
N ARG A 286 29.19 -14.06 7.77
CA ARG A 286 29.27 -13.39 9.08
C ARG A 286 27.89 -13.42 9.74
N ARG A 287 27.80 -14.05 10.92
CA ARG A 287 26.53 -14.33 11.58
C ARG A 287 26.24 -13.35 12.71
N THR A 288 24.96 -13.04 12.92
CA THR A 288 24.47 -12.36 14.13
C THR A 288 24.35 -13.33 15.31
N ASP A 289 24.04 -14.59 15.05
CA ASP A 289 23.94 -15.66 16.05
C ASP A 289 24.10 -17.07 15.41
N ASN A 290 24.02 -18.12 16.23
CA ASN A 290 24.19 -19.50 15.79
C ASN A 290 22.91 -20.15 15.23
N GLY A 291 21.75 -19.47 15.28
CA GLY A 291 20.43 -20.03 15.09
C GLY A 291 19.93 -20.70 16.38
N TRP A 292 18.80 -20.24 16.92
CA TRP A 292 18.20 -20.73 18.17
C TRP A 292 17.49 -22.07 18.01
N TYR A 293 16.71 -22.19 16.93
CA TYR A 293 15.89 -23.37 16.61
C TYR A 293 16.36 -24.07 15.35
N GLY A 294 17.58 -23.77 14.91
CA GLY A 294 18.18 -24.29 13.69
C GLY A 294 18.83 -23.18 12.87
N ARG A 295 19.75 -23.56 11.99
CA ARG A 295 20.40 -22.65 11.06
C ARG A 295 19.47 -22.41 9.87
N GLY A 296 18.66 -21.37 9.97
CA GLY A 296 17.66 -21.00 8.96
C GLY A 296 17.28 -19.53 9.09
N ILE A 297 16.60 -19.00 8.09
CA ILE A 297 16.16 -17.61 8.02
C ILE A 297 14.88 -17.47 8.86
N TYR A 298 14.89 -16.55 9.82
CA TYR A 298 13.86 -16.48 10.86
C TYR A 298 12.69 -15.55 10.49
N PHE A 299 11.48 -16.02 10.74
CA PHE A 299 10.23 -15.31 10.49
C PHE A 299 9.25 -15.48 11.65
N SER A 300 8.28 -14.57 11.74
CA SER A 300 7.14 -14.71 12.64
C SER A 300 5.84 -14.28 11.96
N SER A 301 4.72 -14.82 12.41
CA SER A 301 3.38 -14.29 12.10
C SER A 301 3.09 -13.00 12.88
N SER A 302 3.87 -12.69 13.91
CA SER A 302 3.74 -11.48 14.73
C SER A 302 4.71 -10.38 14.26
N PRO A 303 4.23 -9.28 13.65
CA PRO A 303 5.06 -8.15 13.29
C PRO A 303 5.61 -7.45 14.52
N HIS A 304 4.86 -7.42 15.64
CA HIS A 304 5.33 -6.87 16.90
C HIS A 304 6.58 -7.59 17.41
N TYR A 305 6.58 -8.92 17.37
CA TYR A 305 7.75 -9.72 17.73
C TYR A 305 8.94 -9.36 16.84
N CYS A 306 8.73 -9.26 15.52
CA CYS A 306 9.76 -8.88 14.55
C CYS A 306 10.31 -7.46 14.74
N VAL A 307 9.52 -6.50 15.24
CA VAL A 307 9.98 -5.12 15.47
C VAL A 307 11.23 -5.07 16.35
N THR A 308 11.32 -5.93 17.36
CA THR A 308 12.48 -5.99 18.28
C THR A 308 13.80 -6.28 17.57
N TYR A 309 13.75 -7.02 16.46
CA TYR A 309 14.92 -7.41 15.66
C TYR A 309 15.41 -6.33 14.70
N THR A 310 14.63 -5.27 14.49
CA THR A 310 15.02 -4.18 13.57
C THR A 310 16.19 -3.35 14.11
N ARG A 311 16.38 -3.35 15.45
CA ARG A 311 17.40 -2.55 16.16
C ARG A 311 17.44 -1.08 15.70
N SER A 312 16.26 -0.54 15.35
CA SER A 312 16.12 0.82 14.85
C SER A 312 16.05 1.80 16.01
N GLU A 313 16.92 2.81 16.01
CA GLU A 313 16.80 4.00 16.86
C GLU A 313 15.95 5.09 16.21
N HIS A 314 15.46 4.83 14.98
CA HIS A 314 14.67 5.79 14.23
C HIS A 314 13.21 5.81 14.66
N ARG A 315 12.58 6.98 14.50
CA ARG A 315 11.14 7.19 14.70
C ARG A 315 10.26 6.25 13.86
N ILE A 316 10.75 5.81 12.69
CA ILE A 316 10.08 4.85 11.81
C ILE A 316 10.90 3.55 11.78
N ILE A 317 10.21 2.46 12.04
CA ILE A 317 10.71 1.09 12.06
C ILE A 317 10.30 0.43 10.75
N TYR A 318 11.22 -0.28 10.10
CA TYR A 318 10.93 -0.95 8.84
C TYR A 318 10.90 -2.47 9.04
N LEU A 319 9.82 -3.11 8.60
CA LEU A 319 9.68 -4.55 8.54
C LEU A 319 9.59 -5.02 7.10
N LEU A 320 10.12 -6.21 6.84
CA LEU A 320 9.85 -6.95 5.63
C LEU A 320 8.65 -7.85 5.85
N CYS A 321 7.75 -7.88 4.87
CA CYS A 321 6.68 -8.85 4.78
C CYS A 321 6.88 -9.70 3.53
N CYS A 322 6.92 -11.01 3.72
CA CYS A 322 7.34 -11.98 2.71
C CYS A 322 6.25 -13.04 2.50
N LEU A 323 6.19 -13.57 1.28
CA LEU A 323 5.56 -14.86 1.03
C LEU A 323 6.57 -15.97 1.33
N VAL A 324 6.15 -16.97 2.09
CA VAL A 324 7.04 -18.02 2.59
C VAL A 324 6.41 -19.41 2.40
N LYS A 325 7.10 -20.29 1.68
CA LYS A 325 6.76 -21.72 1.54
C LYS A 325 7.40 -22.51 2.66
N LEU A 326 6.62 -22.81 3.71
CA LEU A 326 7.15 -23.50 4.91
C LEU A 326 7.45 -24.99 4.69
N GLY A 327 6.81 -25.65 3.73
CA GLY A 327 7.04 -27.06 3.45
C GLY A 327 6.70 -27.96 4.64
N ARG A 328 7.48 -29.03 4.84
CA ARG A 328 7.37 -29.90 6.01
C ARG A 328 7.95 -29.18 7.23
N ILE A 329 7.08 -28.88 8.18
CA ILE A 329 7.43 -28.19 9.43
C ILE A 329 7.84 -29.22 10.48
N PHE A 330 9.00 -29.02 11.10
CA PHE A 330 9.40 -29.75 12.31
C PHE A 330 9.22 -28.87 13.55
N HIS A 331 8.42 -29.34 14.51
CA HIS A 331 8.16 -28.62 15.76
C HIS A 331 9.30 -28.85 16.76
N VAL A 332 10.04 -27.78 17.05
CA VAL A 332 11.13 -27.77 18.02
C VAL A 332 10.54 -27.52 19.41
N LYS A 333 10.78 -28.44 20.35
CA LYS A 333 10.24 -28.42 21.71
C LYS A 333 11.27 -28.11 22.79
N ASP A 334 12.54 -28.03 22.41
CA ASP A 334 13.68 -27.76 23.29
C ASP A 334 14.82 -27.07 22.51
N MET A 335 15.89 -26.68 23.21
CA MET A 335 17.05 -26.02 22.58
C MET A 335 18.00 -26.99 21.88
N SER A 336 17.62 -28.26 21.63
CA SER A 336 18.52 -29.26 21.05
C SER A 336 18.98 -28.94 19.62
N TYR A 337 18.29 -28.03 18.93
CA TYR A 337 18.63 -27.56 17.58
C TYR A 337 19.39 -26.24 17.53
N LYS A 338 19.73 -25.64 18.69
CA LYS A 338 20.57 -24.46 18.75
C LYS A 338 21.91 -24.71 18.04
N GLY A 339 22.23 -23.90 17.04
CA GLY A 339 23.47 -24.05 16.29
C GLY A 339 23.50 -25.19 15.28
N LYS A 340 22.42 -25.99 15.14
CA LYS A 340 22.37 -27.16 14.24
C LYS A 340 21.67 -26.84 12.93
N GLU A 341 21.93 -27.62 11.91
CA GLU A 341 21.19 -27.54 10.64
C GLU A 341 19.71 -27.88 10.87
N ILE A 342 18.82 -27.30 10.04
CA ILE A 342 17.42 -27.72 9.93
C ILE A 342 17.38 -29.22 9.62
N ARG A 343 16.43 -29.96 10.22
CA ARG A 343 16.28 -31.41 10.09
C ARG A 343 16.22 -31.77 8.60
N LYS A 344 16.92 -32.85 8.20
CA LYS A 344 17.13 -33.17 6.78
C LYS A 344 15.81 -33.40 6.01
N ASP A 345 14.81 -33.95 6.68
CA ASP A 345 13.47 -34.25 6.20
C ASP A 345 12.45 -33.15 6.53
N ALA A 346 12.90 -31.99 6.99
CA ALA A 346 12.10 -30.79 7.16
C ALA A 346 12.59 -29.67 6.25
N ASP A 347 11.67 -28.77 5.92
CA ASP A 347 11.90 -27.59 5.09
C ASP A 347 11.88 -26.31 5.94
N SER A 348 11.29 -26.39 7.13
CA SER A 348 11.34 -25.36 8.16
C SER A 348 11.23 -25.96 9.56
N HIS A 349 11.71 -25.23 10.56
CA HIS A 349 11.42 -25.50 11.97
C HIS A 349 10.43 -24.48 12.51
N TYR A 350 9.62 -24.91 13.46
CA TYR A 350 8.67 -24.07 14.19
C TYR A 350 8.93 -24.16 15.69
N ALA A 351 8.90 -23.02 16.36
CA ALA A 351 8.93 -22.90 17.80
C ALA A 351 7.84 -21.92 18.27
N GLN A 352 7.28 -22.20 19.46
CA GLN A 352 6.52 -21.21 20.20
C GLN A 352 7.44 -20.55 21.21
N VAL A 353 7.46 -19.22 21.22
CA VAL A 353 8.43 -18.44 21.99
C VAL A 353 7.77 -17.31 22.76
N ASN A 354 8.42 -16.87 23.84
CA ASN A 354 8.05 -15.66 24.56
C ASN A 354 8.66 -14.40 23.90
N ASP A 355 8.42 -13.21 24.47
CA ASP A 355 8.92 -11.92 23.96
C ASP A 355 10.46 -11.88 23.80
N ALA A 356 11.20 -12.71 24.54
CA ALA A 356 12.65 -12.78 24.51
C ALA A 356 13.19 -13.86 23.55
N GLY A 357 12.32 -14.54 22.81
CA GLY A 357 12.71 -15.59 21.86
C GLY A 357 13.13 -16.90 22.50
N TYR A 358 12.73 -17.15 23.76
CA TYR A 358 12.90 -18.44 24.42
C TYR A 358 11.63 -19.29 24.29
N LEU A 359 11.78 -20.61 24.29
CA LEU A 359 10.65 -21.53 24.24
C LEU A 359 9.70 -21.30 25.42
N ILE A 360 8.39 -21.37 25.15
CA ILE A 360 7.39 -21.12 26.18
C ILE A 360 7.52 -22.11 27.34
N GLN A 361 7.32 -21.61 28.54
CA GLN A 361 7.14 -22.42 29.74
C GLN A 361 5.66 -22.49 30.15
N ALA A 362 5.30 -23.50 30.93
CA ALA A 362 3.93 -23.66 31.41
C ALA A 362 3.50 -22.43 32.22
N GLY A 363 2.40 -21.80 31.81
CA GLY A 363 1.85 -20.61 32.47
C GLY A 363 2.41 -19.27 31.97
N GLU A 364 3.31 -19.26 30.98
CA GLU A 364 3.71 -18.00 30.35
C GLU A 364 2.56 -17.39 29.52
N HIS A 365 2.49 -16.06 29.58
CA HIS A 365 1.58 -15.24 28.78
C HIS A 365 2.41 -14.56 27.67
N ASN A 366 1.77 -14.23 26.53
CA ASN A 366 2.41 -13.75 25.28
C ASN A 366 3.23 -14.83 24.55
N VAL A 367 2.54 -15.59 23.71
CA VAL A 367 3.14 -16.62 22.86
C VAL A 367 3.24 -16.11 21.43
N TYR A 368 4.44 -16.19 20.86
CA TYR A 368 4.71 -15.91 19.46
C TYR A 368 5.16 -17.15 18.74
N GLU A 369 4.97 -17.13 17.43
CA GLU A 369 5.46 -18.17 16.54
C GLU A 369 6.77 -17.74 15.91
N GLU A 370 7.72 -18.65 15.87
CA GLU A 370 9.00 -18.43 15.21
C GLU A 370 9.29 -19.57 14.24
N PHE A 371 9.54 -19.20 12.98
CA PHE A 371 9.80 -20.13 11.89
C PHE A 371 11.24 -19.94 11.42
N ALA A 372 12.05 -21.00 11.47
CA ALA A 372 13.38 -21.03 10.85
C ALA A 372 13.29 -21.73 9.49
N VAL A 373 13.41 -20.97 8.42
CA VAL A 373 13.26 -21.42 7.03
C VAL A 373 14.61 -21.83 6.47
N LYS A 374 14.69 -23.01 5.85
CA LYS A 374 15.97 -23.62 5.47
C LYS A 374 16.67 -22.92 4.31
N GLU A 375 15.93 -22.56 3.27
CA GLU A 375 16.48 -22.02 2.02
C GLU A 375 15.80 -20.72 1.59
N SER A 376 16.60 -19.79 1.08
CA SER A 376 16.17 -18.47 0.59
C SER A 376 15.17 -18.53 -0.54
N LYS A 377 15.26 -19.56 -1.41
CA LYS A 377 14.29 -19.80 -2.49
C LYS A 377 12.88 -20.10 -1.98
N GLN A 378 12.69 -20.38 -0.70
CA GLN A 378 11.37 -20.53 -0.09
C GLN A 378 10.70 -19.19 0.20
N ILE A 379 11.41 -18.08 0.01
CA ILE A 379 11.03 -16.76 0.48
C ILE A 379 11.00 -15.78 -0.68
N PHE A 380 9.91 -15.02 -0.77
CA PHE A 380 9.78 -13.88 -1.67
C PHE A 380 9.46 -12.61 -0.86
N PRO A 381 10.44 -11.71 -0.66
CA PRO A 381 10.20 -10.42 -0.04
C PRO A 381 9.34 -9.54 -0.95
N MET A 382 8.16 -9.16 -0.46
CA MET A 382 7.20 -8.40 -1.26
C MET A 382 6.93 -7.01 -0.72
N ILE A 383 6.87 -6.81 0.59
CA ILE A 383 6.48 -5.51 1.15
C ILE A 383 7.51 -5.04 2.16
N ILE A 384 7.85 -3.75 2.06
CA ILE A 384 8.49 -3.00 3.13
C ILE A 384 7.41 -2.17 3.81
N ALA A 385 7.18 -2.42 5.10
CA ALA A 385 6.24 -1.65 5.92
C ALA A 385 7.01 -0.74 6.87
N GLY A 386 6.84 0.57 6.72
CA GLY A 386 7.32 1.59 7.65
C GLY A 386 6.28 1.85 8.73
N LEU A 387 6.68 1.68 9.97
CA LEU A 387 5.83 1.68 11.15
C LEU A 387 6.35 2.71 12.14
N ARG A 388 5.48 3.60 12.61
CA ARG A 388 5.79 4.48 13.73
C ARG A 388 5.08 3.97 14.97
N PRO A 389 5.81 3.58 16.03
CA PRO A 389 5.20 3.29 17.32
C PRO A 389 4.44 4.51 17.83
N VAL A 390 3.26 4.28 18.38
CA VAL A 390 2.50 5.28 19.12
C VAL A 390 1.99 4.65 20.41
N ASN A 391 1.68 5.49 21.39
CA ASN A 391 1.11 5.08 22.68
C ASN A 391 -0.29 5.66 22.85
N ARG A 392 -1.00 5.91 21.74
CA ARG A 392 -2.34 6.50 21.77
C ARG A 392 -3.18 6.00 20.61
N PHE A 393 -4.46 5.77 20.88
CA PHE A 393 -5.45 5.37 19.90
C PHE A 393 -6.86 5.82 20.31
N VAL A 394 -7.77 5.87 19.35
CA VAL A 394 -9.20 6.12 19.60
C VAL A 394 -10.00 4.89 19.23
N VAL A 395 -10.95 4.54 20.07
CA VAL A 395 -12.01 3.56 19.72
C VAL A 395 -13.29 4.32 19.53
N TRP A 396 -13.91 4.16 18.36
CA TRP A 396 -15.20 4.73 18.05
C TRP A 396 -16.20 3.62 17.80
N ARG A 397 -17.06 3.39 18.78
CA ARG A 397 -18.14 2.42 18.68
C ARG A 397 -19.42 3.08 18.16
N ASP A 398 -19.90 2.64 17.00
CA ASP A 398 -21.19 3.05 16.44
C ASP A 398 -21.72 1.91 15.58
N ALA A 399 -22.92 1.40 15.89
CA ALA A 399 -23.57 0.36 15.10
C ALA A 399 -23.81 0.74 13.63
N LYS A 400 -23.71 2.04 13.29
CA LYS A 400 -23.76 2.58 11.95
C LYS A 400 -22.48 3.36 11.61
N ILE A 401 -21.32 2.90 12.07
CA ILE A 401 -20.03 3.58 11.84
C ILE A 401 -19.74 3.81 10.34
N ALA A 402 -20.27 2.95 9.46
CA ALA A 402 -20.16 3.06 8.01
C ALA A 402 -21.23 3.96 7.35
N ASN A 403 -21.99 4.75 8.11
CA ASN A 403 -22.97 5.70 7.56
C ASN A 403 -22.30 6.81 6.72
N GLY A 404 -23.07 7.67 6.05
CA GLY A 404 -22.52 8.69 5.15
C GLY A 404 -21.72 9.82 5.84
N SER A 405 -21.78 9.97 7.17
CA SER A 405 -21.23 11.13 7.89
C SER A 405 -19.95 10.83 8.66
N ASN A 406 -19.84 9.63 9.23
CA ASN A 406 -18.72 9.20 10.07
C ASN A 406 -17.39 9.00 9.29
N PRO A 407 -17.37 8.40 8.09
CA PRO A 407 -16.13 8.13 7.35
C PRO A 407 -15.30 9.38 7.07
N THR A 408 -15.94 10.48 6.66
CA THR A 408 -15.27 11.76 6.39
C THR A 408 -14.62 12.33 7.65
N LEU A 409 -15.33 12.28 8.79
CA LEU A 409 -14.80 12.75 10.06
C LEU A 409 -13.65 11.87 10.56
N ILE A 410 -13.77 10.54 10.48
CA ILE A 410 -12.69 9.60 10.83
C ILE A 410 -11.45 9.84 9.97
N GLN A 411 -11.62 10.04 8.66
CA GLN A 411 -10.51 10.31 7.75
C GLN A 411 -9.81 11.63 8.12
N THR A 412 -10.58 12.67 8.41
CA THR A 412 -10.06 13.98 8.85
C THR A 412 -9.26 13.84 10.14
N LEU A 413 -9.80 13.13 11.13
CA LEU A 413 -9.13 12.88 12.41
C LEU A 413 -7.83 12.09 12.23
N LYS A 414 -7.82 11.05 11.37
CA LYS A 414 -6.61 10.26 11.07
C LYS A 414 -5.51 11.12 10.43
N GLN A 415 -5.88 11.97 9.48
CA GLN A 415 -4.95 12.89 8.82
C GLN A 415 -4.37 13.92 9.81
N GLN A 416 -5.17 14.41 10.74
CA GLN A 416 -4.75 15.44 11.69
C GLN A 416 -3.82 14.91 12.79
N TYR A 417 -4.13 13.74 13.36
CA TYR A 417 -3.50 13.34 14.63
C TYR A 417 -2.38 12.30 14.52
N GLY A 418 -2.27 11.62 13.38
CA GLY A 418 -1.21 10.65 13.15
C GLY A 418 -1.21 9.51 14.18
N PHE A 419 -2.40 9.03 14.56
CA PHE A 419 -2.65 7.80 15.33
C PHE A 419 -3.88 7.06 14.80
N ASN A 420 -4.10 5.83 15.26
CA ASN A 420 -5.18 4.98 14.79
C ASN A 420 -6.52 5.30 15.45
N ILE A 421 -7.57 5.26 14.63
CA ILE A 421 -8.97 5.37 15.04
C ILE A 421 -9.67 4.10 14.56
N TYR A 422 -10.15 3.31 15.52
CA TYR A 422 -10.83 2.05 15.29
C TYR A 422 -12.34 2.27 15.30
N GLY A 423 -12.95 2.22 14.12
CA GLY A 423 -14.40 2.17 13.99
C GLY A 423 -14.91 0.76 14.29
N CYS A 424 -15.84 0.63 15.24
CA CYS A 424 -16.40 -0.66 15.65
C CYS A 424 -17.94 -0.62 15.58
N GLU A 425 -18.54 -1.60 14.92
CA GLU A 425 -20.00 -1.72 14.85
C GLU A 425 -20.60 -2.34 16.13
N SER A 426 -19.82 -3.19 16.81
CA SER A 426 -20.25 -3.88 18.03
C SER A 426 -19.48 -3.41 19.27
N SER A 427 -20.11 -3.54 20.43
CA SER A 427 -19.45 -3.30 21.73
C SER A 427 -18.37 -4.35 21.98
N THR A 428 -18.61 -5.61 21.57
CA THR A 428 -17.65 -6.72 21.71
C THR A 428 -16.32 -6.42 21.02
N ASP A 429 -16.35 -5.95 19.77
CA ASP A 429 -15.12 -5.64 19.03
C ASP A 429 -14.36 -4.48 19.66
N ALA A 430 -15.07 -3.43 20.06
CA ALA A 430 -14.49 -2.29 20.75
C ALA A 430 -13.82 -2.69 22.07
N ILE A 431 -14.49 -3.52 22.88
CA ILE A 431 -13.96 -4.04 24.15
C ILE A 431 -12.75 -4.94 23.92
N ASN A 432 -12.74 -5.79 22.89
CA ASN A 432 -11.59 -6.64 22.57
C ASN A 432 -10.34 -5.80 22.23
N ILE A 433 -10.51 -4.71 21.47
CA ILE A 433 -9.40 -3.79 21.16
C ILE A 433 -8.89 -3.11 22.44
N LEU A 434 -9.79 -2.63 23.30
CA LEU A 434 -9.44 -1.99 24.56
C LEU A 434 -8.68 -2.95 25.48
N MET A 435 -9.19 -4.16 25.69
CA MET A 435 -8.54 -5.20 26.51
C MET A 435 -7.17 -5.58 25.96
N CYS A 436 -7.01 -5.66 24.64
CA CYS A 436 -5.74 -5.97 24.01
C CYS A 436 -4.69 -4.87 24.28
N LYS A 437 -5.05 -3.61 24.03
CA LYS A 437 -4.09 -2.48 24.00
C LYS A 437 -3.87 -1.83 25.36
N LEU A 438 -4.86 -1.83 26.25
CA LEU A 438 -4.77 -1.22 27.57
C LEU A 438 -4.14 -2.11 28.63
N ASN A 439 -3.67 -3.31 28.24
CA ASN A 439 -2.71 -4.06 29.05
C ASN A 439 -1.38 -3.30 29.21
N ASP A 440 -1.04 -2.42 28.26
CA ASP A 440 0.07 -1.49 28.41
C ASP A 440 -0.37 -0.26 29.23
N PRO A 441 0.21 -0.03 30.43
CA PRO A 441 -0.16 1.10 31.27
C PRO A 441 0.18 2.46 30.64
N LEU A 442 1.14 2.51 29.71
CA LEU A 442 1.52 3.74 28.99
C LEU A 442 0.62 4.04 27.80
N MET A 443 -0.22 3.08 27.39
CA MET A 443 -1.14 3.27 26.27
C MET A 443 -2.30 4.19 26.68
N ARG A 444 -2.43 5.34 26.03
CA ARG A 444 -3.54 6.29 26.20
C ARG A 444 -4.66 5.94 25.23
N CYS A 445 -5.90 6.12 25.66
CA CYS A 445 -7.07 5.88 24.82
C CYS A 445 -8.12 6.96 25.05
N ALA A 446 -8.87 7.29 24.01
CA ALA A 446 -10.13 8.00 24.12
C ALA A 446 -11.22 7.17 23.43
N VAL A 447 -12.42 7.15 24.04
CA VAL A 447 -13.55 6.38 23.52
C VAL A 447 -14.64 7.33 23.02
N LEU A 448 -15.11 7.07 21.81
CA LEU A 448 -16.27 7.70 21.19
C LEU A 448 -17.40 6.68 21.05
N THR A 449 -18.63 7.11 21.30
CA THR A 449 -19.82 6.31 21.02
C THR A 449 -20.98 7.18 20.54
N ASN A 450 -21.97 6.62 19.86
CA ASN A 450 -23.19 7.34 19.49
C ASN A 450 -24.27 7.34 20.57
N GLY A 451 -24.03 6.66 21.70
CA GLY A 451 -24.98 6.55 22.81
C GLY A 451 -26.14 5.58 22.58
N GLY A 452 -26.31 5.03 21.38
CA GLY A 452 -27.35 4.04 21.06
C GLY A 452 -26.91 2.60 21.37
N ASN A 453 -27.85 1.65 21.34
CA ASN A 453 -27.61 0.20 21.43
C ASN A 453 -26.65 -0.22 22.56
N GLU A 454 -27.12 -0.44 23.79
CA GLU A 454 -26.28 -0.92 24.91
C GLU A 454 -25.10 0.00 25.28
N ALA A 455 -25.14 1.29 24.89
CA ALA A 455 -24.04 2.22 25.15
C ALA A 455 -23.72 2.37 26.64
N GLU A 456 -24.71 2.31 27.52
CA GLU A 456 -24.49 2.35 28.97
C GLU A 456 -23.64 1.18 29.44
N GLN A 457 -23.97 -0.04 29.01
CA GLN A 457 -23.22 -1.26 29.33
C GLN A 457 -21.82 -1.22 28.72
N PHE A 458 -21.69 -0.74 27.49
CA PHE A 458 -20.39 -0.55 26.84
C PHE A 458 -19.50 0.42 27.64
N ILE A 459 -20.06 1.53 28.12
CA ILE A 459 -19.35 2.51 28.96
C ILE A 459 -18.92 1.89 30.29
N ASP A 460 -19.80 1.13 30.94
CA ASP A 460 -19.46 0.39 32.18
C ASP A 460 -18.30 -0.57 31.94
N CYS A 461 -18.32 -1.31 30.84
CA CYS A 461 -17.21 -2.19 30.47
C CYS A 461 -15.93 -1.39 30.21
N CYS A 462 -15.97 -0.25 29.51
CA CYS A 462 -14.79 0.60 29.32
C CYS A 462 -14.18 1.05 30.66
N GLN A 463 -15.02 1.53 31.59
CA GLN A 463 -14.59 2.00 32.91
C GLN A 463 -14.09 0.85 33.80
N ALA A 464 -14.62 -0.36 33.65
CA ALA A 464 -14.11 -1.55 34.32
C ALA A 464 -12.71 -1.97 33.82
N ILE A 465 -12.42 -1.75 32.53
CA ILE A 465 -11.08 -1.99 31.96
C ILE A 465 -10.09 -0.98 32.52
N ARG A 466 -10.46 0.30 32.50
CA ARG A 466 -9.65 1.38 33.07
C ARG A 466 -10.55 2.57 33.39
N SER A 467 -10.67 2.88 34.67
CA SER A 467 -11.59 3.92 35.17
C SER A 467 -11.29 5.32 34.66
N THR A 468 -10.05 5.58 34.24
CA THR A 468 -9.59 6.90 33.79
C THR A 468 -9.79 7.16 32.29
N ILE A 469 -10.40 6.24 31.53
CA ILE A 469 -10.61 6.43 30.09
C ILE A 469 -11.55 7.63 29.86
N PRO A 470 -11.14 8.67 29.11
CA PRO A 470 -12.05 9.72 28.67
C PRO A 470 -13.04 9.17 27.65
N ILE A 471 -14.32 9.46 27.85
CA ILE A 471 -15.43 8.99 27.03
C ILE A 471 -16.27 10.18 26.53
N MET A 472 -16.58 10.18 25.24
CA MET A 472 -17.52 11.11 24.63
C MET A 472 -18.64 10.39 23.86
N ILE A 473 -19.86 10.89 24.03
CA ILE A 473 -21.03 10.53 23.25
C ILE A 473 -21.21 11.58 22.15
N TYR A 474 -21.04 11.17 20.90
CA TYR A 474 -21.28 12.00 19.72
C TYR A 474 -22.59 11.58 19.04
N CYS A 475 -23.64 12.39 19.21
CA CYS A 475 -25.00 12.02 18.83
C CYS A 475 -25.88 13.23 18.50
N VAL A 476 -26.99 13.00 17.79
CA VAL A 476 -27.99 14.05 17.51
C VAL A 476 -28.85 14.36 18.75
N GLN A 477 -29.15 13.36 19.59
CA GLN A 477 -30.04 13.49 20.75
C GLN A 477 -29.29 13.92 22.01
N VAL A 478 -28.59 15.06 21.95
CA VAL A 478 -27.67 15.54 22.99
C VAL A 478 -28.32 15.60 24.38
N GLU A 479 -29.50 16.23 24.49
CA GLU A 479 -30.15 16.44 25.79
C GLU A 479 -30.61 15.15 26.46
N TYR A 480 -31.05 14.17 25.65
CA TYR A 480 -31.37 12.83 26.15
C TYR A 480 -30.14 12.16 26.77
N HIS A 481 -29.00 12.20 26.07
CA HIS A 481 -27.77 11.57 26.55
C HIS A 481 -27.11 12.31 27.73
N LYS A 482 -27.21 13.64 27.79
CA LYS A 482 -26.79 14.43 28.97
C LYS A 482 -27.58 14.01 30.22
N ALA A 483 -28.90 13.91 30.11
CA ALA A 483 -29.76 13.65 31.25
C ALA A 483 -29.47 12.32 31.97
N TRP A 484 -29.06 11.27 31.26
CA TRP A 484 -28.69 10.00 31.90
C TRP A 484 -27.21 9.92 32.27
N THR A 485 -26.30 10.51 31.50
CA THR A 485 -24.87 10.56 31.88
C THR A 485 -24.65 11.34 33.17
N GLU A 486 -25.41 12.42 33.40
CA GLU A 486 -25.41 13.16 34.67
C GLU A 486 -25.89 12.33 35.85
N LYS A 487 -26.89 11.46 35.65
CA LYS A 487 -27.40 10.55 36.70
C LYS A 487 -26.41 9.43 37.02
N LYS A 488 -25.64 8.96 36.03
CA LYS A 488 -24.63 7.91 36.20
C LYS A 488 -23.50 8.38 37.13
N GLY A 489 -23.11 9.65 37.01
CA GLY A 489 -21.97 10.21 37.75
C GLY A 489 -20.64 9.54 37.38
N GLY A 490 -19.59 9.85 38.14
CA GLY A 490 -18.26 9.27 37.98
C GLY A 490 -17.23 10.19 37.33
N GLU A 491 -15.96 9.86 37.54
CA GLU A 491 -14.80 10.53 36.95
C GLU A 491 -14.04 9.55 36.03
N PRO A 492 -13.62 9.96 34.81
CA PRO A 492 -13.84 11.28 34.22
C PRO A 492 -15.28 11.48 33.75
N LYS A 493 -15.77 12.72 33.82
CA LYS A 493 -17.11 13.07 33.34
C LYS A 493 -17.30 12.71 31.86
N ILE A 494 -18.36 11.96 31.57
CA ILE A 494 -18.75 11.61 30.19
C ILE A 494 -19.22 12.88 29.47
N GLN A 495 -18.59 13.20 28.33
CA GLN A 495 -18.97 14.35 27.51
C GLN A 495 -20.04 13.94 26.50
N VAL A 496 -20.97 14.85 26.17
CA VAL A 496 -22.03 14.60 25.20
C VAL A 496 -22.11 15.79 24.25
N THR A 497 -22.01 15.53 22.95
CA THR A 497 -22.06 16.58 21.92
C THR A 497 -22.74 16.07 20.64
N GLY A 498 -23.30 17.01 19.87
CA GLY A 498 -23.73 16.81 18.49
C GLY A 498 -22.86 17.56 17.48
N CYS A 499 -21.78 18.20 17.96
CA CYS A 499 -20.88 19.03 17.17
C CYS A 499 -19.60 18.25 16.82
N PRO A 500 -19.24 18.11 15.52
CA PRO A 500 -17.98 17.51 15.11
C PRO A 500 -16.75 18.17 15.73
N ASN A 501 -16.73 19.50 15.84
CA ASN A 501 -15.57 20.24 16.38
C ASN A 501 -15.27 19.87 17.84
N ASP A 502 -16.30 19.58 18.63
CA ASP A 502 -16.14 19.16 20.02
C ASP A 502 -15.44 17.80 20.11
N VAL A 503 -15.62 16.92 19.12
CA VAL A 503 -14.89 15.65 19.03
C VAL A 503 -13.39 15.89 18.87
N PHE A 504 -13.00 16.87 18.05
CA PHE A 504 -11.59 17.25 17.92
C PHE A 504 -11.03 17.82 19.22
N LEU A 505 -11.75 18.73 19.87
CA LEU A 505 -11.35 19.33 21.14
C LEU A 505 -11.21 18.29 22.24
N PHE A 506 -12.15 17.34 22.31
CA PHE A 506 -12.12 16.23 23.26
C PHE A 506 -10.93 15.32 23.04
N ILE A 507 -10.66 14.91 21.80
CA ILE A 507 -9.49 14.10 21.47
C ILE A 507 -8.20 14.83 21.83
N ASN A 508 -8.12 16.13 21.54
CA ASN A 508 -6.97 16.95 21.94
C ASN A 508 -6.81 16.99 23.45
N ALA A 509 -7.88 17.21 24.21
CA ALA A 509 -7.84 17.23 25.68
C ALA A 509 -7.46 15.86 26.26
N ALA A 510 -7.93 14.77 25.66
CA ALA A 510 -7.61 13.41 26.08
C ALA A 510 -6.13 13.06 25.86
N PHE A 511 -5.48 13.68 24.87
CA PHE A 511 -4.09 13.41 24.48
C PHE A 511 -3.11 14.57 24.71
N SER A 512 -3.58 15.74 25.16
CA SER A 512 -2.72 16.84 25.59
C SER A 512 -1.88 16.35 26.77
N GLU A 513 -0.59 16.58 26.69
CA GLU A 513 0.34 16.30 27.78
C GLU A 513 0.05 17.27 28.93
N GLU A 514 -0.14 16.75 30.15
CA GLU A 514 0.62 17.32 31.24
C GLU A 514 2.08 17.01 30.88
N LEU A 515 2.77 18.04 30.35
CA LEU A 515 4.22 18.08 30.25
C LEU A 515 4.75 18.20 31.69
N ASP A 516 4.77 17.11 32.43
CA ASP A 516 5.49 16.99 33.71
C ASP A 516 6.57 15.90 33.62
#